data_AF-A0A1G3L8V0-F1
#
_entry.id   AF-A0A1G3L8V0-F1
#
_cell.length_a   1.000
_cell.length_b   1.000
_cell.length_c   1.000
_cell.angle_alpha   90.00
_cell.angle_beta   90.00
_cell.angle_gamma   90.00
#
_symmetry.space_group_name_H-M   'P 1'
#
loop_
_entity.id
_entity.type
_entity.pdbx_description
1 polymer ?
#
loop_
_entity_poly.entity_id
_entity_poly.type
_entity_poly.pdbx_seq_one_letter_code
_entity_poly.pdbx_strand_id
1 'polypeptide(L)'
;MIKGKYFKQILTGVCCFLLCEAGFAKQKQKKESVSMKEYANIQSFLKENPEKLNKILKIQVDGKNLRTHFSKTECVYYETALLFFMGETVAGYTNVSSSSDPFYIIVDSQFKIKVQRGMRLYLSPVVYKEYTQGNAYGEEHKRLLSEEGYDKLADAEYMLVKGKTYFAVMREETYYLPPEKAEGDPEKAFHKVLYISDEEFYRSEPEKEKTPSSDWTY
;
A
#
# COMPACT_ATOMS: atom_id res chain seq x y z
N MET A 1 -54.01 -35.30 58.35
CA MET A 1 -53.55 -34.45 59.47
C MET A 1 -53.77 -32.99 59.10
N ILE A 2 -54.24 -32.15 60.05
CA ILE A 2 -54.03 -30.68 60.18
C ILE A 2 -54.15 -29.84 58.86
N LYS A 3 -55.30 -29.20 58.54
CA LYS A 3 -55.77 -27.84 58.99
C LYS A 3 -54.67 -26.75 58.86
N GLY A 4 -54.80 -25.57 58.24
CA GLY A 4 -55.91 -24.83 57.62
C GLY A 4 -55.84 -23.32 57.98
N LYS A 5 -56.22 -22.40 57.06
CA LYS A 5 -56.44 -20.92 57.24
C LYS A 5 -55.19 -20.10 57.66
N TYR A 6 -55.01 -18.79 57.37
CA TYR A 6 -55.86 -17.66 56.89
C TYR A 6 -55.13 -16.91 55.73
N PHE A 7 -55.68 -16.01 54.91
CA PHE A 7 -56.98 -15.31 54.79
C PHE A 7 -57.19 -13.96 55.54
N LYS A 8 -56.67 -12.84 54.97
CA LYS A 8 -57.17 -11.43 55.08
C LYS A 8 -56.69 -10.65 53.82
N GLN A 9 -57.58 -10.07 52.99
CA GLN A 9 -58.24 -8.75 53.10
C GLN A 9 -57.31 -7.54 52.80
N ILE A 10 -57.72 -6.44 52.14
CA ILE A 10 -58.80 -6.13 51.17
C ILE A 10 -58.62 -4.65 50.70
N LEU A 11 -58.97 -4.27 49.45
CA LEU A 11 -59.11 -2.88 48.93
C LEU A 11 -57.83 -1.98 49.02
N THR A 12 -57.65 -0.82 48.37
CA THR A 12 -58.46 0.09 47.50
C THR A 12 -57.49 0.96 46.66
N GLY A 13 -57.95 1.60 45.58
CA GLY A 13 -57.18 2.65 44.86
C GLY A 13 -57.17 2.45 43.34
N VAL A 14 -58.28 2.69 42.62
CA VAL A 14 -58.74 4.01 42.11
C VAL A 14 -57.88 4.53 40.96
N CYS A 15 -58.54 4.75 39.82
CA CYS A 15 -57.99 5.35 38.60
C CYS A 15 -57.36 6.73 38.86
N CYS A 16 -56.35 7.10 38.05
CA CYS A 16 -56.48 8.22 37.10
C CYS A 16 -55.17 8.49 36.35
N PHE A 17 -55.31 8.93 35.10
CA PHE A 17 -54.44 9.86 34.36
C PHE A 17 -52.92 9.80 34.61
N LEU A 18 -52.17 9.47 33.56
CA LEU A 18 -51.52 10.52 32.76
C LEU A 18 -50.99 9.97 31.43
N LEU A 19 -51.26 10.72 30.36
CA LEU A 19 -50.64 10.53 29.05
C LEU A 19 -49.15 10.88 29.18
N CYS A 20 -48.27 9.90 28.93
CA CYS A 20 -46.85 10.16 28.76
C CYS A 20 -46.50 9.92 27.30
N GLU A 21 -46.53 10.98 26.49
CA GLU A 21 -46.04 10.93 25.11
C GLU A 21 -44.54 10.60 25.13
N ALA A 22 -44.20 9.39 24.70
CA ALA A 22 -42.81 8.97 24.56
C ALA A 22 -42.18 9.68 23.35
N GLY A 23 -41.78 10.93 23.57
CA GLY A 23 -41.01 11.73 22.62
C GLY A 23 -39.66 11.10 22.33
N PHE A 24 -39.62 10.17 21.37
CA PHE A 24 -38.39 9.61 20.82
C PHE A 24 -37.64 10.69 20.04
N ALA A 25 -36.91 11.51 20.78
CA ALA A 25 -35.93 12.44 20.24
C ALA A 25 -34.87 11.63 19.48
N LYS A 26 -35.01 11.58 18.15
CA LYS A 26 -33.97 11.07 17.26
C LYS A 26 -32.72 11.92 17.44
N GLN A 27 -31.81 11.49 18.30
CA GLN A 27 -30.42 11.94 18.27
C GLN A 27 -29.83 11.54 16.91
N LYS A 28 -29.97 12.44 15.92
CA LYS A 28 -29.09 12.47 14.77
C LYS A 28 -27.69 12.69 15.31
N GLN A 29 -26.93 11.62 15.49
CA GLN A 29 -25.48 11.72 15.60
C GLN A 29 -25.01 12.44 14.33
N LYS A 30 -24.66 13.71 14.49
CA LYS A 30 -24.09 14.54 13.45
C LYS A 30 -22.72 13.93 13.18
N LYS A 31 -22.65 13.06 12.15
CA LYS A 31 -21.43 12.40 11.73
C LYS A 31 -20.50 13.48 11.18
N GLU A 32 -19.70 14.09 12.06
CA GLU A 32 -18.74 15.10 11.67
C GLU A 32 -17.75 14.46 10.72
N SER A 33 -17.83 14.87 9.45
CA SER A 33 -16.89 14.46 8.43
C SER A 33 -15.55 15.12 8.77
N VAL A 34 -14.70 14.41 9.51
CA VAL A 34 -13.30 14.76 9.67
C VAL A 34 -12.73 14.94 8.26
N SER A 35 -12.37 16.17 7.91
CA SER A 35 -11.81 16.46 6.59
C SER A 35 -10.43 15.82 6.50
N MET A 36 -10.22 15.04 5.44
CA MET A 36 -8.93 14.41 5.17
C MET A 36 -7.90 15.51 4.84
N LYS A 37 -6.78 15.55 5.57
CA LYS A 37 -5.71 16.53 5.32
C LYS A 37 -4.81 16.03 4.20
N GLU A 38 -4.66 16.84 3.14
CA GLU A 38 -3.83 16.50 1.99
C GLU A 38 -2.42 17.11 2.10
N TYR A 39 -1.42 16.32 1.70
CA TYR A 39 -0.01 16.68 1.66
C TYR A 39 0.56 16.52 0.25
N ALA A 40 1.33 17.51 -0.19
CA ALA A 40 1.89 17.57 -1.55
C ALA A 40 2.95 16.48 -1.81
N ASN A 41 3.57 15.93 -0.77
CA ASN A 41 4.57 14.86 -0.83
C ASN A 41 4.86 14.28 0.57
N ILE A 42 5.65 13.19 0.61
CA ILE A 42 6.12 12.53 1.84
C ILE A 42 6.89 13.48 2.77
N GLN A 43 7.67 14.41 2.21
CA GLN A 43 8.53 15.32 2.97
C GLN A 43 7.71 16.32 3.79
N SER A 44 6.65 16.88 3.20
CA SER A 44 5.70 17.78 3.88
C SER A 44 4.86 17.04 4.93
N PHE A 45 4.45 15.79 4.65
CA PHE A 45 3.79 14.93 5.65
C PHE A 45 4.68 14.68 6.88
N LEU A 46 5.91 14.21 6.68
CA LEU A 46 6.84 13.89 7.78
C LEU A 46 7.39 15.12 8.51
N LYS A 47 7.29 16.33 7.93
CA LYS A 47 7.61 17.58 8.64
C LYS A 47 6.63 17.86 9.78
N GLU A 48 5.36 17.50 9.59
CA GLU A 48 4.32 17.69 10.59
C GLU A 48 4.04 16.44 11.44
N ASN A 49 4.33 15.25 10.91
CA ASN A 49 4.07 13.95 11.55
C ASN A 49 5.39 13.14 11.66
N PRO A 50 6.44 13.68 12.32
CA PRO A 50 7.76 13.03 12.37
C PRO A 50 7.73 11.67 13.09
N GLU A 51 6.76 11.43 13.97
CA GLU A 51 6.56 10.16 14.69
C GLU A 51 6.10 9.01 13.80
N LYS A 52 5.68 9.29 12.55
CA LYS A 52 5.35 8.30 11.52
C LYS A 52 6.59 7.78 10.77
N LEU A 53 7.75 8.43 10.90
CA LEU A 53 9.01 7.96 10.32
C LEU A 53 9.39 6.59 10.92
N ASN A 54 9.83 5.66 10.07
CA ASN A 54 10.18 4.27 10.42
C ASN A 54 9.05 3.45 11.09
N LYS A 55 7.80 3.93 11.05
CA LYS A 55 6.62 3.16 11.49
C LYS A 55 6.02 2.39 10.31
N ILE A 56 5.54 1.19 10.60
CA ILE A 56 4.66 0.45 9.70
C ILE A 56 3.27 1.08 9.80
N LEU A 57 2.73 1.48 8.65
CA LEU A 57 1.43 2.11 8.49
C LEU A 57 0.56 1.21 7.62
N LYS A 58 -0.71 1.02 8.01
CA LYS A 58 -1.71 0.42 7.12
C LYS A 58 -2.27 1.54 6.24
N ILE A 59 -2.14 1.38 4.93
CA ILE A 59 -2.50 2.39 3.95
C ILE A 59 -3.49 1.84 2.93
N GLN A 60 -4.21 2.73 2.28
CA GLN A 60 -4.88 2.46 1.00
C GLN A 60 -4.29 3.36 -0.08
N VAL A 61 -4.54 3.03 -1.34
CA VAL A 61 -4.13 3.87 -2.48
C VAL A 61 -5.35 4.43 -3.22
N ASP A 62 -5.21 5.65 -3.72
CA ASP A 62 -6.21 6.37 -4.52
C ASP A 62 -5.53 7.11 -5.68
N GLY A 63 -6.27 7.41 -6.73
CA GLY A 63 -5.76 8.03 -7.94
C GLY A 63 -6.72 7.89 -9.12
N LYS A 64 -6.22 8.26 -10.29
CA LYS A 64 -6.81 7.99 -11.60
C LYS A 64 -6.72 6.48 -11.87
N ASN A 65 -7.79 5.88 -12.40
CA ASN A 65 -7.73 4.49 -12.83
C ASN A 65 -6.90 4.41 -14.11
N LEU A 66 -5.86 3.57 -14.06
CA LEU A 66 -4.99 3.19 -15.17
C LEU A 66 -5.30 1.74 -15.54
N ARG A 67 -4.97 1.35 -16.78
CA ARG A 67 -5.10 -0.03 -17.23
C ARG A 67 -3.72 -0.61 -17.51
N THR A 68 -3.40 -1.73 -16.87
CA THR A 68 -2.05 -2.33 -16.95
C THR A 68 -1.74 -2.91 -18.34
N HIS A 69 -0.46 -3.21 -18.61
CA HIS A 69 -0.02 -3.62 -19.93
C HIS A 69 -0.30 -5.10 -20.22
N PHE A 70 -0.05 -6.01 -19.28
CA PHE A 70 -0.23 -7.46 -19.45
C PHE A 70 -1.62 -7.92 -19.02
N SER A 71 -2.02 -7.77 -17.75
CA SER A 71 -3.34 -8.29 -17.29
C SER A 71 -4.54 -7.48 -17.78
N LYS A 72 -4.30 -6.23 -18.26
CA LYS A 72 -5.35 -5.27 -18.61
C LYS A 72 -6.30 -4.95 -17.44
N THR A 73 -5.83 -5.11 -16.21
CA THR A 73 -6.57 -4.84 -14.96
C THR A 73 -6.56 -3.34 -14.65
N GLU A 74 -7.53 -2.86 -13.86
CA GLU A 74 -7.52 -1.49 -13.36
C GLU A 74 -6.68 -1.35 -12.07
N CYS A 75 -5.80 -0.35 -12.06
CA CYS A 75 -4.93 0.00 -10.94
C CYS A 75 -4.79 1.54 -10.83
N VAL A 76 -4.11 2.05 -9.80
CA VAL A 76 -3.69 3.47 -9.74
C VAL A 76 -2.20 3.67 -10.07
N TYR A 77 -1.41 2.59 -9.99
CA TYR A 77 -0.01 2.55 -10.38
C TYR A 77 0.38 1.12 -10.76
N TYR A 78 1.31 0.96 -11.71
CA TYR A 78 1.91 -0.34 -12.04
C TYR A 78 3.41 -0.21 -12.38
N GLU A 79 4.11 -1.33 -12.22
CA GLU A 79 5.46 -1.62 -12.75
C GLU A 79 5.41 -2.93 -13.55
N THR A 80 6.08 -2.99 -14.69
CA THR A 80 6.31 -4.22 -15.47
C THR A 80 7.79 -4.42 -15.73
N ALA A 81 8.25 -5.66 -15.81
CA ALA A 81 9.62 -5.97 -16.24
C ALA A 81 9.72 -7.35 -16.88
N LEU A 82 10.78 -7.53 -17.68
CA LEU A 82 11.27 -8.84 -18.11
C LEU A 82 12.40 -9.27 -17.17
N LEU A 83 12.13 -10.24 -16.32
CA LEU A 83 13.09 -10.84 -15.40
C LEU A 83 13.93 -11.89 -16.11
N PHE A 84 15.21 -12.01 -15.78
CA PHE A 84 16.10 -13.08 -16.23
C PHE A 84 16.73 -13.82 -15.05
N PHE A 85 16.88 -15.13 -15.20
CA PHE A 85 17.26 -16.06 -14.12
C PHE A 85 18.57 -16.77 -14.40
N MET A 86 19.28 -17.11 -13.31
CA MET A 86 20.36 -18.10 -13.30
C MET A 86 20.00 -19.13 -12.23
N GLY A 87 19.66 -20.35 -12.66
CA GLY A 87 18.94 -21.31 -11.82
C GLY A 87 17.60 -20.76 -11.34
N GLU A 88 17.32 -20.89 -10.04
CA GLU A 88 16.08 -20.39 -9.42
C GLU A 88 16.15 -18.91 -8.97
N THR A 89 17.30 -18.25 -9.11
CA THR A 89 17.50 -16.87 -8.62
C THR A 89 17.31 -15.87 -9.75
N VAL A 90 16.63 -14.75 -9.46
CA VAL A 90 16.57 -13.59 -10.36
C VAL A 90 17.98 -12.99 -10.48
N ALA A 91 18.58 -13.09 -11.65
CA ALA A 91 19.90 -12.51 -11.95
C ALA A 91 19.79 -11.03 -12.35
N GLY A 92 18.60 -10.57 -12.76
CA GLY A 92 18.32 -9.17 -13.03
C GLY A 92 17.04 -8.97 -13.86
N TYR A 93 16.91 -7.79 -14.44
CA TYR A 93 15.72 -7.39 -15.19
C TYR A 93 16.04 -6.42 -16.35
N THR A 94 15.18 -6.41 -17.36
CA THR A 94 15.16 -5.45 -18.48
C THR A 94 13.73 -5.01 -18.81
N ASN A 95 13.56 -4.09 -19.77
CA ASN A 95 12.28 -3.57 -20.25
C ASN A 95 11.34 -3.09 -19.13
N VAL A 96 11.91 -2.41 -18.15
CA VAL A 96 11.12 -1.86 -17.04
C VAL A 96 10.23 -0.74 -17.56
N SER A 97 8.93 -0.84 -17.31
CA SER A 97 7.97 0.23 -17.57
C SER A 97 7.15 0.50 -16.32
N SER A 98 6.81 1.77 -16.09
CA SER A 98 5.99 2.17 -14.95
C SER A 98 5.02 3.27 -15.33
N SER A 99 3.93 3.41 -14.58
CA SER A 99 2.99 4.51 -14.76
C SER A 99 3.54 5.83 -14.22
N SER A 100 3.47 6.89 -15.03
CA SER A 100 3.94 8.24 -14.66
C SER A 100 2.88 9.15 -14.03
N ASP A 101 1.61 8.73 -14.01
CA ASP A 101 0.53 9.48 -13.37
C ASP A 101 0.73 9.51 -11.83
N PRO A 102 0.56 10.67 -11.16
CA PRO A 102 0.59 10.75 -9.72
C PRO A 102 -0.58 9.98 -9.09
N PHE A 103 -0.30 9.28 -7.99
CA PHE A 103 -1.32 8.67 -7.14
C PHE A 103 -1.19 9.20 -5.70
N TYR A 104 -2.03 8.70 -4.81
CA TYR A 104 -2.08 9.09 -3.41
C TYR A 104 -2.09 7.87 -2.52
N ILE A 105 -1.37 7.94 -1.40
CA ILE A 105 -1.57 7.04 -0.27
C ILE A 105 -2.51 7.69 0.75
N ILE A 106 -3.38 6.90 1.33
CA ILE A 106 -4.31 7.28 2.39
C ILE A 106 -3.85 6.59 3.67
N VAL A 107 -3.52 7.38 4.70
CA VAL A 107 -3.03 6.91 6.00
C VAL A 107 -4.08 7.21 7.06
N ASP A 108 -4.41 6.21 7.89
CA ASP A 108 -5.33 6.29 9.03
C ASP A 108 -6.73 6.87 8.71
N SER A 109 -7.14 6.88 7.43
CA SER A 109 -8.32 7.61 6.91
C SER A 109 -8.33 9.13 7.17
N GLN A 110 -7.22 9.69 7.67
CA GLN A 110 -7.08 11.09 8.07
C GLN A 110 -6.17 11.89 7.15
N PHE A 111 -5.17 11.23 6.53
CA PHE A 111 -4.15 11.89 5.72
C PHE A 111 -4.15 11.35 4.31
N LYS A 112 -4.04 12.24 3.33
CA LYS A 112 -3.83 11.93 1.92
C LYS A 112 -2.48 12.48 1.50
N ILE A 113 -1.59 11.64 0.99
CA ILE A 113 -0.22 12.05 0.64
C ILE A 113 0.00 11.73 -0.82
N LYS A 114 0.30 12.75 -1.62
CA LYS A 114 0.60 12.57 -3.05
C LYS A 114 1.96 11.88 -3.23
N VAL A 115 2.01 10.90 -4.12
CA VAL A 115 3.22 10.15 -4.50
C VAL A 115 3.43 10.32 -6.00
N GLN A 116 4.69 10.56 -6.39
CA GLN A 116 5.10 10.79 -7.78
C GLN A 116 6.34 9.97 -8.17
N ARG A 117 7.34 9.92 -7.29
CA ARG A 117 8.61 9.16 -7.43
C ARG A 117 9.13 8.81 -6.03
N GLY A 118 10.26 8.10 -5.95
CA GLY A 118 10.96 7.85 -4.68
C GLY A 118 10.26 6.81 -3.79
N MET A 119 9.60 5.83 -4.41
CA MET A 119 9.04 4.67 -3.71
C MET A 119 9.72 3.38 -4.13
N ARG A 120 9.55 2.34 -3.31
CA ARG A 120 9.96 0.96 -3.60
C ARG A 120 8.79 0.05 -3.31
N LEU A 121 8.41 -0.75 -4.30
CA LEU A 121 7.33 -1.71 -4.14
C LEU A 121 7.93 -3.08 -3.79
N TYR A 122 7.19 -3.81 -2.96
CA TYR A 122 7.50 -5.16 -2.48
C TYR A 122 6.21 -5.96 -2.60
N LEU A 123 5.80 -6.20 -3.83
CA LEU A 123 4.49 -6.75 -4.18
C LEU A 123 4.65 -8.13 -4.81
N SER A 124 3.70 -9.02 -4.58
CA SER A 124 3.56 -10.18 -5.44
C SER A 124 3.16 -9.74 -6.87
N PRO A 125 3.73 -10.35 -7.91
CA PRO A 125 3.32 -10.07 -9.28
C PRO A 125 1.88 -10.55 -9.51
N VAL A 126 1.08 -9.74 -10.21
CA VAL A 126 -0.29 -10.06 -10.62
C VAL A 126 -0.35 -10.71 -12.00
N VAL A 127 0.70 -10.52 -12.81
CA VAL A 127 1.05 -11.40 -13.93
C VAL A 127 2.47 -11.86 -13.69
N TYR A 128 2.68 -13.17 -13.78
CA TYR A 128 4.00 -13.77 -13.79
C TYR A 128 3.97 -14.92 -14.79
N LYS A 129 4.63 -14.75 -15.93
CA LYS A 129 4.60 -15.72 -17.03
C LYS A 129 6.02 -16.10 -17.42
N GLU A 130 6.37 -17.37 -17.20
CA GLU A 130 7.72 -17.88 -17.43
C GLU A 130 7.94 -18.35 -18.88
N TYR A 131 9.17 -18.16 -19.34
CA TYR A 131 9.66 -18.57 -20.64
C TYR A 131 11.00 -19.30 -20.53
N THR A 132 11.17 -20.28 -21.39
CA THR A 132 12.33 -21.15 -21.59
C THR A 132 12.54 -21.29 -23.09
N GLN A 133 13.67 -21.85 -23.53
CA GLN A 133 13.93 -22.05 -24.96
C GLN A 133 12.79 -22.79 -25.71
N GLY A 134 12.05 -23.67 -25.04
CA GLY A 134 10.94 -24.42 -25.63
C GLY A 134 9.62 -23.65 -25.81
N ASN A 135 9.44 -22.49 -25.15
CA ASN A 135 8.21 -21.68 -25.22
C ASN A 135 8.45 -20.17 -25.36
N ALA A 136 9.66 -19.75 -25.73
CA ALA A 136 10.05 -18.36 -25.94
C ALA A 136 9.09 -17.64 -26.92
N TYR A 137 8.69 -16.42 -26.58
CA TYR A 137 7.70 -15.64 -27.32
C TYR A 137 8.29 -14.32 -27.83
N GLY A 138 8.19 -14.05 -29.13
CA GLY A 138 8.86 -12.90 -29.75
C GLY A 138 10.37 -13.08 -29.89
N GLU A 139 11.03 -12.14 -30.58
CA GLU A 139 12.47 -12.24 -30.87
C GLU A 139 13.35 -11.97 -29.65
N GLU A 140 12.92 -11.09 -28.74
CA GLU A 140 13.72 -10.73 -27.57
C GLU A 140 13.86 -11.88 -26.57
N HIS A 141 12.77 -12.55 -26.19
CA HIS A 141 12.84 -13.71 -25.30
C HIS A 141 13.70 -14.82 -25.91
N LYS A 142 13.60 -15.07 -27.22
CA LYS A 142 14.48 -16.01 -27.92
C LYS A 142 15.94 -15.60 -27.77
N ARG A 143 16.29 -14.37 -28.16
CA ARG A 143 17.64 -13.82 -28.12
C ARG A 143 18.28 -13.97 -26.73
N LEU A 144 17.56 -13.56 -25.68
CA LEU A 144 18.01 -13.68 -24.29
C LEU A 144 18.21 -15.16 -23.87
N LEU A 145 17.30 -16.07 -24.26
CA LEU A 145 17.39 -17.49 -23.90
C LEU A 145 18.42 -18.29 -24.72
N SER A 146 18.75 -17.88 -25.96
CA SER A 146 19.65 -18.63 -26.85
C SER A 146 21.04 -18.01 -27.02
N GLU A 147 21.17 -16.68 -26.98
CA GLU A 147 22.44 -15.97 -27.22
C GLU A 147 23.12 -15.58 -25.90
N GLU A 148 22.37 -14.99 -24.95
CA GLU A 148 22.90 -14.62 -23.62
C GLU A 148 22.95 -15.83 -22.66
N GLY A 149 22.24 -16.92 -22.99
CA GLY A 149 22.32 -18.19 -22.25
C GLY A 149 21.59 -18.22 -20.91
N TYR A 150 20.58 -17.36 -20.69
CA TYR A 150 19.75 -17.44 -19.48
C TYR A 150 18.91 -18.73 -19.45
N ASP A 151 18.78 -19.36 -18.28
CA ASP A 151 18.01 -20.60 -18.09
C ASP A 151 16.50 -20.38 -18.31
N LYS A 152 16.01 -19.25 -17.79
CA LYS A 152 14.59 -18.88 -17.72
C LYS A 152 14.44 -17.36 -17.76
N LEU A 153 13.32 -16.91 -18.31
CA LEU A 153 12.84 -15.52 -18.23
C LEU A 153 11.44 -15.49 -17.62
N ALA A 154 11.00 -14.33 -17.11
CA ALA A 154 9.60 -14.12 -16.76
C ALA A 154 9.12 -12.70 -17.09
N ASP A 155 7.97 -12.58 -17.77
CA ASP A 155 7.22 -11.32 -17.82
C ASP A 155 6.51 -11.14 -16.48
N ALA A 156 6.84 -10.07 -15.76
CA ALA A 156 6.23 -9.73 -14.47
C ALA A 156 5.47 -8.39 -14.54
N GLU A 157 4.29 -8.33 -13.91
CA GLU A 157 3.50 -7.11 -13.70
C GLU A 157 3.11 -6.99 -12.23
N TYR A 158 3.33 -5.81 -11.65
CA TYR A 158 3.05 -5.45 -10.26
C TYR A 158 2.10 -4.25 -10.24
N MET A 159 1.11 -4.23 -9.34
CA MET A 159 0.13 -3.14 -9.32
C MET A 159 -0.36 -2.72 -7.93
N LEU A 160 -0.61 -1.41 -7.81
CA LEU A 160 -1.32 -0.80 -6.68
C LEU A 160 -2.79 -0.61 -7.04
N VAL A 161 -3.68 -1.36 -6.38
CA VAL A 161 -5.13 -1.39 -6.65
C VAL A 161 -5.88 -0.43 -5.74
N LYS A 162 -6.73 0.42 -6.32
CA LYS A 162 -7.51 1.44 -5.60
C LYS A 162 -8.29 0.82 -4.42
N GLY A 163 -8.11 1.39 -3.23
CA GLY A 163 -8.80 0.94 -2.01
C GLY A 163 -8.35 -0.42 -1.43
N LYS A 164 -7.45 -1.19 -2.09
CA LYS A 164 -6.82 -2.34 -1.44
C LYS A 164 -5.94 -1.84 -0.28
N THR A 165 -5.96 -2.56 0.83
CA THR A 165 -5.07 -2.31 1.96
C THR A 165 -3.66 -2.81 1.63
N TYR A 166 -2.68 -1.97 1.90
CA TYR A 166 -1.25 -2.26 1.82
C TYR A 166 -0.58 -1.87 3.14
N PHE A 167 0.65 -2.32 3.32
CA PHE A 167 1.53 -1.88 4.40
C PHE A 167 2.53 -0.90 3.80
N ALA A 168 2.87 0.16 4.53
CA ALA A 168 3.92 1.09 4.12
C ALA A 168 4.85 1.46 5.27
N VAL A 169 6.12 1.73 4.94
CA VAL A 169 7.11 2.31 5.85
C VAL A 169 7.77 3.47 5.12
N MET A 170 7.83 4.63 5.76
CA MET A 170 8.64 5.75 5.28
C MET A 170 9.99 5.69 6.00
N ARG A 171 11.08 5.55 5.24
CA ARG A 171 12.45 5.55 5.77
C ARG A 171 13.22 6.78 5.32
N GLU A 172 14.27 7.11 6.06
CA GLU A 172 15.35 7.97 5.59
C GLU A 172 16.53 7.07 5.23
N GLU A 173 17.00 7.16 3.98
CA GLU A 173 18.22 6.51 3.53
C GLU A 173 19.36 7.53 3.49
N THR A 174 20.52 7.13 4.03
CA THR A 174 21.77 7.89 3.96
C THR A 174 22.65 7.29 2.89
N TYR A 175 23.17 8.12 1.99
CA TYR A 175 24.17 7.75 0.99
C TYR A 175 25.27 8.80 0.94
N TYR A 176 26.42 8.39 0.42
CA TYR A 176 27.58 9.25 0.24
C TYR A 176 27.68 9.60 -1.24
N LEU A 177 27.49 10.87 -1.57
CA LEU A 177 27.72 11.39 -2.91
C LEU A 177 29.23 11.59 -3.13
N PRO A 178 29.70 11.52 -4.38
CA PRO A 178 31.03 12.02 -4.72
C PRO A 178 31.18 13.48 -4.26
N PRO A 179 32.39 13.93 -3.89
CA PRO A 179 32.62 15.33 -3.54
C PRO A 179 32.30 16.26 -4.72
N GLU A 180 31.74 17.45 -4.46
CA GLU A 180 31.53 18.47 -5.51
C GLU A 180 32.84 18.96 -6.16
N LYS A 181 34.00 18.69 -5.52
CA LYS A 181 35.34 19.09 -5.95
C LYS A 181 36.25 17.88 -6.03
N ALA A 182 37.18 17.88 -6.99
CA ALA A 182 38.07 16.75 -7.27
C ALA A 182 38.90 16.21 -6.08
N GLU A 183 39.12 17.04 -5.04
CA GLU A 183 39.88 16.70 -3.83
C GLU A 183 39.05 16.89 -2.53
N GLY A 184 37.71 16.87 -2.62
CA GLY A 184 36.83 16.97 -1.46
C GLY A 184 36.53 15.63 -0.76
N ASP A 185 35.96 15.69 0.45
CA ASP A 185 35.40 14.53 1.13
C ASP A 185 34.00 14.16 0.58
N PRO A 186 33.61 12.88 0.53
CA PRO A 186 32.27 12.45 0.12
C PRO A 186 31.16 13.06 1.00
N GLU A 187 30.15 13.63 0.35
CA GLU A 187 29.07 14.35 1.04
C GLU A 187 27.91 13.43 1.44
N LYS A 188 27.43 13.55 2.68
CA LYS A 188 26.26 12.79 3.13
C LYS A 188 24.98 13.42 2.61
N ALA A 189 24.26 12.69 1.78
CA ALA A 189 22.91 13.02 1.36
C ALA A 189 21.88 12.10 2.04
N PHE A 190 20.68 12.65 2.25
CA PHE A 190 19.56 11.96 2.90
C PHE A 190 18.34 12.01 1.97
N HIS A 191 17.77 10.84 1.64
CA HIS A 191 16.55 10.75 0.84
C HIS A 191 15.45 10.03 1.62
N LYS A 192 14.24 10.58 1.57
CA LYS A 192 13.06 9.98 2.21
C LYS A 192 12.36 9.07 1.22
N VAL A 193 12.48 7.76 1.44
CA VAL A 193 11.95 6.72 0.55
C VAL A 193 10.68 6.11 1.15
N LEU A 194 9.67 5.88 0.33
CA LEU A 194 8.44 5.19 0.70
C LEU A 194 8.49 3.72 0.28
N TYR A 195 8.45 2.80 1.22
CA TYR A 195 8.29 1.37 0.93
C TYR A 195 6.81 1.01 0.99
N ILE A 196 6.30 0.25 0.01
CA ILE A 196 4.94 -0.27 -0.01
C ILE A 196 4.99 -1.78 -0.25
N SER A 197 4.29 -2.55 0.59
CA SER A 197 4.21 -4.00 0.54
C SER A 197 2.75 -4.46 0.57
N ASP A 198 2.43 -5.57 -0.10
CA ASP A 198 1.12 -6.23 0.02
C ASP A 198 1.04 -7.19 1.23
N GLU A 199 2.18 -7.46 1.87
CA GLU A 199 2.31 -8.20 3.12
C GLU A 199 2.91 -7.33 4.24
N GLU A 200 2.73 -7.74 5.50
CA GLU A 200 3.20 -6.98 6.65
C GLU A 200 4.73 -7.07 6.79
N PHE A 201 5.41 -5.94 6.99
CA PHE A 201 6.85 -5.88 7.17
C PHE A 201 7.25 -6.56 8.49
N TYR A 202 8.15 -7.54 8.46
CA TYR A 202 8.75 -8.08 9.68
C TYR A 202 9.89 -7.16 10.11
N ARG A 203 9.90 -6.70 11.37
CA ARG A 203 10.89 -5.74 11.91
C ARG A 203 11.03 -4.44 11.08
N SER A 204 9.95 -4.00 10.42
CA SER A 204 9.92 -2.90 9.46
C SER A 204 10.73 -3.11 8.18
N GLU A 205 11.20 -4.33 7.90
CA GLU A 205 11.91 -4.72 6.68
C GLU A 205 11.02 -5.55 5.74
N PRO A 206 11.20 -5.42 4.42
CA PRO A 206 10.42 -6.15 3.44
C PRO A 206 10.94 -7.59 3.33
N GLU A 207 10.04 -8.55 3.49
CA GLU A 207 10.35 -9.98 3.37
C GLU A 207 10.40 -10.46 1.90
N LYS A 208 9.85 -9.68 0.97
CA LYS A 208 9.86 -9.94 -0.48
C LYS A 208 11.01 -9.20 -1.15
N GLU A 209 11.44 -9.72 -2.30
CA GLU A 209 12.31 -8.97 -3.21
C GLU A 209 11.65 -7.65 -3.65
N LYS A 210 12.49 -6.64 -3.88
CA LYS A 210 12.07 -5.35 -4.41
C LYS A 210 11.61 -5.54 -5.86
N THR A 211 10.50 -4.91 -6.25
CA THR A 211 10.11 -4.84 -7.66
C THR A 211 11.20 -4.17 -8.52
N PRO A 212 11.37 -4.60 -9.77
CA PRO A 212 12.13 -3.85 -10.76
C PRO A 212 11.52 -2.46 -10.95
N SER A 213 12.31 -1.42 -10.69
CA SER A 213 11.84 -0.04 -10.76
C SER A 213 12.70 0.77 -11.73
N SER A 214 12.03 1.58 -12.55
CA SER A 214 12.65 2.48 -13.54
C SER A 214 13.37 3.66 -12.89
N ASP A 215 12.99 4.02 -11.67
CA ASP A 215 13.24 5.34 -11.10
C ASP A 215 14.56 5.43 -10.30
N TRP A 216 15.62 4.79 -10.80
CA TRP A 216 16.99 5.11 -10.40
C TRP A 216 17.43 6.44 -11.03
N THR A 217 16.92 7.54 -10.50
CA THR A 217 17.49 8.88 -10.73
C THR A 217 18.27 9.30 -9.49
N TYR A 218 19.59 9.40 -9.63
CA TYR A 218 20.51 10.03 -8.68
C TYR A 218 20.16 11.51 -8.46
#